data_AF-A0A0P6K6L0-F1
#
_entry.id   AF-A0A0P6K6L0-F1
#
_cell.length_a   1.000
_cell.length_b   1.000
_cell.length_c   1.000
_cell.angle_alpha   90.00
_cell.angle_beta   90.00
_cell.angle_gamma   90.00
#
_symmetry.space_group_name_H-M   'P 1'
#
loop_
_entity.id
_entity.type
_entity.pdbx_description
1 polymer ?
#
loop_
_entity_poly.entity_id
_entity_poly.type
_entity_poly.pdbx_seq_one_letter_code
_entity_poly.pdbx_strand_id
1 'polypeptide(L)'
;MEGLVLFNALVTRLLFLLHSLVGVWRVAVVMKESRYWLLALLNLLLVLETALTLKLKRGRGYKWFSPAIFLYLISIVPPLWLLEMHRKTQDCSIQSERMSQNTSRKDDFKQSLMFNEETKGVEDIIETAKVFVNNLSTVCEKYWTLGLHQTFLLMLIIGRWLLPIGGTITRDQLSELLLMFVGTAADILEFTSETLDLENVRNNTPLVCAILVIWTWSMLQFPLDLAVQQVVCPSSVTARGFPSLFFCQYSSDLWNIGISIFIQDGPFLTVRLILMTHFSVINQMLVFFAVKNLLVVLLHLYRLAVLASAFRASRRRQSEGLKAEHGCPCGPPQSGPGTGEGTVRVGLAMPLQTSPASSDASEPTP
;
A
#
# COMPACT_ATOMS: atom_id res chain seq x y z
N MET A 1 14.62 14.10 -20.01
CA MET A 1 13.54 13.55 -19.15
C MET A 1 13.48 12.02 -19.15
N GLU A 2 13.66 11.33 -20.28
CA GLU A 2 13.63 9.85 -20.32
C GLU A 2 14.71 9.16 -19.47
N GLY A 3 15.92 9.74 -19.40
CA GLY A 3 17.03 9.17 -18.61
C GLY A 3 16.75 9.15 -17.10
N LEU A 4 16.14 10.19 -16.54
CA LEU A 4 15.78 10.25 -15.11
C LEU A 4 14.70 9.22 -14.76
N VAL A 5 13.74 9.01 -15.66
CA VAL A 5 12.68 8.00 -15.51
C VAL A 5 13.27 6.60 -15.47
N LEU A 6 14.20 6.29 -16.38
CA LEU A 6 14.90 5.01 -16.40
C LEU A 6 15.81 4.84 -15.18
N PHE A 7 16.52 5.88 -14.77
CA PHE A 7 17.37 5.87 -13.59
C PHE A 7 16.56 5.57 -12.33
N ASN A 8 15.48 6.30 -12.06
CA ASN A 8 14.61 6.05 -10.91
C ASN A 8 14.03 4.63 -10.94
N ALA A 9 13.58 4.19 -12.12
CA ALA A 9 13.04 2.84 -12.30
C ALA A 9 14.06 1.73 -11.98
N LEU A 10 15.34 1.93 -12.35
CA LEU A 10 16.43 1.00 -12.05
C LEU A 10 16.84 1.05 -10.58
N VAL A 11 16.98 2.25 -10.02
CA VAL A 11 17.35 2.45 -8.61
C VAL A 11 16.32 1.80 -7.69
N THR A 12 15.02 1.99 -7.93
CA THR A 12 13.99 1.35 -7.10
C THR A 12 14.07 -0.18 -7.13
N ARG A 13 14.31 -0.77 -8.29
CA ARG A 13 14.42 -2.22 -8.43
C ARG A 13 15.68 -2.76 -7.77
N LEU A 14 16.78 -2.02 -7.87
CA LEU A 14 18.01 -2.34 -7.15
C LEU A 14 17.80 -2.27 -5.63
N LEU A 15 17.10 -1.25 -5.13
CA LEU A 15 16.76 -1.13 -3.70
C LEU A 15 15.92 -2.32 -3.20
N PHE A 16 14.89 -2.71 -3.96
CA PHE A 16 14.07 -3.90 -3.66
C PHE A 16 14.89 -5.19 -3.66
N LEU A 17 15.76 -5.36 -4.65
CA LEU A 17 16.64 -6.52 -4.76
C LEU A 17 17.60 -6.59 -3.56
N LEU A 18 18.26 -5.48 -3.23
CA LEU A 18 19.19 -5.41 -2.11
C LEU A 18 18.49 -5.67 -0.77
N HIS A 19 17.33 -5.06 -0.53
CA HIS A 19 16.57 -5.27 0.70
C HIS A 19 16.09 -6.73 0.85
N SER A 20 15.59 -7.34 -0.23
CA SER A 20 15.22 -8.76 -0.22
C SER A 20 16.42 -9.68 0.05
N LEU A 21 17.58 -9.40 -0.56
CA LEU A 21 18.81 -10.15 -0.30
C LEU A 21 19.27 -10.02 1.15
N VAL A 22 19.16 -8.83 1.77
CA VAL A 22 19.42 -8.66 3.21
C VAL A 22 18.49 -9.54 4.04
N GLY A 23 17.19 -9.58 3.71
CA GLY A 23 16.23 -10.46 4.37
C GLY A 23 16.60 -11.95 4.27
N VAL A 24 16.92 -12.44 3.06
CA VAL A 24 17.35 -13.83 2.83
C VAL A 24 18.65 -14.15 3.58
N TRP A 25 19.63 -13.24 3.54
CA TRP A 25 20.89 -13.40 4.26
C TRP A 25 20.66 -13.51 5.77
N ARG A 26 19.81 -12.66 6.38
CA ARG A 26 19.49 -12.76 7.81
C ARG A 26 18.84 -14.10 8.15
N VAL A 27 17.88 -14.57 7.35
CA VAL A 27 17.26 -15.89 7.56
C VAL A 27 18.30 -17.00 7.50
N ALA A 28 19.19 -16.97 6.51
CA ALA A 28 20.23 -17.99 6.37
C ALA A 28 21.20 -18.02 7.56
N VAL A 29 21.54 -16.85 8.12
CA VAL A 29 22.40 -16.74 9.30
C VAL A 29 21.69 -17.25 10.56
N VAL A 30 20.43 -16.86 10.77
CA VAL A 30 19.65 -17.25 11.96
C VAL A 30 19.32 -18.74 11.95
N MET A 31 18.83 -19.26 10.82
CA MET A 31 18.42 -20.66 10.71
C MET A 31 19.59 -21.64 10.58
N LYS A 32 20.79 -21.17 10.25
CA LYS A 32 22.03 -21.97 10.07
C LYS A 32 21.92 -23.14 9.07
N GLU A 33 20.93 -23.12 8.19
CA GLU A 33 20.77 -24.13 7.14
C GLU A 33 20.95 -23.52 5.74
N SER A 34 21.68 -24.21 4.87
CA SER A 34 21.94 -23.76 3.50
C SER A 34 20.68 -23.72 2.62
N ARG A 35 19.61 -24.44 2.99
CA ARG A 35 18.36 -24.53 2.22
C ARG A 35 17.66 -23.19 2.06
N TYR A 36 17.78 -22.29 3.03
CA TYR A 36 17.10 -20.99 2.99
C TYR A 36 17.67 -20.04 1.92
N TRP A 37 18.88 -20.30 1.41
CA TRP A 37 19.40 -19.57 0.25
C TRP A 37 18.57 -19.78 -1.03
N LEU A 38 17.75 -20.85 -1.12
CA LEU A 38 16.80 -21.02 -2.22
C LEU A 38 15.80 -19.86 -2.33
N LEU A 39 15.50 -19.15 -1.23
CA LEU A 39 14.66 -17.95 -1.25
C LEU A 39 15.27 -16.84 -2.12
N ALA A 40 16.61 -16.81 -2.27
CA ALA A 40 17.27 -15.87 -3.18
C ALA A 40 16.86 -16.10 -4.64
N LEU A 41 16.39 -17.31 -5.01
CA LEU A 41 15.89 -17.59 -6.36
C LEU A 41 14.65 -16.75 -6.70
N LEU A 42 13.82 -16.39 -5.70
CA LEU A 42 12.65 -15.54 -5.92
C LEU A 42 13.04 -14.15 -6.45
N ASN A 43 14.22 -13.67 -6.10
CA ASN A 43 14.75 -12.41 -6.62
C ASN A 43 15.01 -12.44 -8.14
N LEU A 44 15.19 -13.62 -8.75
CA LEU A 44 15.30 -13.72 -10.21
C LEU A 44 14.02 -13.27 -10.92
N LEU A 45 12.84 -13.42 -10.31
CA LEU A 45 11.59 -12.90 -10.88
C LEU A 45 11.63 -11.37 -10.98
N LEU A 46 12.20 -10.69 -9.97
CA LEU A 46 12.36 -9.23 -9.97
C LEU A 46 13.35 -8.79 -11.07
N VAL A 47 14.46 -9.52 -11.23
CA VAL A 47 15.43 -9.25 -12.32
C VAL A 47 14.80 -9.49 -13.69
N LEU A 48 14.00 -10.55 -13.85
CA LEU A 48 13.29 -10.84 -15.08
C LEU A 48 12.26 -9.75 -15.41
N GLU A 49 11.45 -9.31 -14.45
CA GLU A 49 10.54 -8.18 -14.63
C GLU A 49 11.29 -6.91 -15.02
N THR A 50 12.44 -6.66 -14.41
CA THR A 50 13.30 -5.51 -14.75
C THR A 50 13.70 -5.58 -16.22
N ALA A 51 14.19 -6.72 -16.68
CA ALA A 51 14.58 -6.93 -18.08
C ALA A 51 13.39 -6.78 -19.04
N LEU A 52 12.23 -7.35 -18.70
CA LEU A 52 11.01 -7.24 -19.51
C LEU A 52 10.50 -5.81 -19.60
N THR A 53 10.46 -5.08 -18.49
CA THR A 53 9.96 -3.70 -18.43
C THR A 53 10.89 -2.72 -19.16
N LEU A 54 12.20 -2.97 -19.14
CA LEU A 54 13.16 -2.21 -19.95
C LEU A 54 13.00 -2.50 -21.44
N LYS A 55 12.88 -3.78 -21.84
CA LYS A 55 12.76 -4.18 -23.26
C LYS A 55 11.43 -3.80 -23.90
N LEU A 56 10.30 -4.06 -23.21
CA LEU A 56 8.96 -3.95 -23.79
C LEU A 56 8.30 -2.58 -23.56
N LYS A 57 8.61 -1.92 -22.45
CA LYS A 57 7.92 -0.69 -22.03
C LYS A 57 8.82 0.53 -21.87
N ARG A 58 10.12 0.41 -22.18
CA ARG A 58 11.12 1.48 -22.02
C ARG A 58 11.03 2.13 -20.63
N GLY A 59 10.74 1.33 -19.61
CA GLY A 59 10.59 1.78 -18.22
C GLY A 59 9.22 2.33 -17.80
N ARG A 60 8.20 2.40 -18.67
CA ARG A 60 6.87 2.90 -18.27
C ARG A 60 6.10 1.89 -17.41
N GLY A 61 5.54 2.37 -16.29
CA GLY A 61 4.71 1.60 -15.38
C GLY A 61 3.36 1.14 -15.96
N TYR A 62 2.73 0.19 -15.28
CA TYR A 62 1.34 -0.22 -15.56
C TYR A 62 0.36 0.71 -14.84
N LYS A 63 -0.88 0.79 -15.34
CA LYS A 63 -1.86 1.81 -14.90
C LYS A 63 -2.55 1.50 -13.57
N TRP A 64 -2.75 0.24 -13.21
CA TRP A 64 -3.58 -0.20 -12.07
C TRP A 64 -2.87 -1.20 -11.14
N PHE A 65 -1.70 -1.66 -11.54
CA PHE A 65 -0.96 -2.70 -10.82
C PHE A 65 0.52 -2.39 -10.91
N SER A 66 1.28 -2.60 -9.83
CA SER A 66 2.73 -2.46 -9.83
C SER A 66 3.40 -3.83 -9.75
N PRO A 67 3.82 -4.42 -10.89
CA PRO A 67 4.49 -5.73 -10.90
C PRO A 67 5.78 -5.74 -10.07
N ALA A 68 6.54 -4.63 -10.09
CA ALA A 68 7.78 -4.53 -9.33
C ALA A 68 7.55 -4.64 -7.82
N ILE A 69 6.53 -3.94 -7.29
CA ILE A 69 6.16 -4.02 -5.87
C ILE A 69 5.62 -5.42 -5.55
N PHE A 70 4.78 -6.00 -6.41
CA PHE A 70 4.22 -7.32 -6.18
C PHE A 70 5.27 -8.44 -6.15
N LEU A 71 6.23 -8.42 -7.08
CA LEU A 71 7.32 -9.40 -7.09
C LEU A 71 8.30 -9.18 -5.93
N TYR A 72 8.49 -7.93 -5.51
CA TYR A 72 9.22 -7.62 -4.29
C TYR A 72 8.52 -8.22 -3.06
N LEU A 73 7.19 -8.08 -2.91
CA LEU A 73 6.42 -8.72 -1.84
C LEU A 73 6.63 -10.24 -1.82
N ILE A 74 6.51 -10.90 -2.98
CA ILE A 74 6.75 -12.34 -3.10
C ILE A 74 8.16 -12.74 -2.62
N SER A 75 9.15 -11.86 -2.82
CA SER A 75 10.54 -12.13 -2.48
C SER A 75 10.89 -11.86 -1.01
N ILE A 76 10.28 -10.84 -0.38
CA ILE A 76 10.59 -10.42 1.01
C ILE A 76 9.66 -11.02 2.07
N VAL A 77 8.40 -11.31 1.74
CA VAL A 77 7.42 -11.86 2.69
C VAL A 77 7.87 -13.21 3.27
N PRO A 78 8.30 -14.21 2.49
CA PRO A 78 8.69 -15.49 3.06
C PRO A 78 9.90 -15.41 4.02
N PRO A 79 10.97 -14.64 3.71
CA PRO A 79 12.02 -14.37 4.70
C PRO A 79 11.51 -13.75 6.01
N LEU A 80 10.62 -12.76 5.95
CA LEU A 80 10.05 -12.12 7.14
C LEU A 80 9.21 -13.08 7.98
N TRP A 81 8.41 -13.92 7.33
CA TRP A 81 7.65 -14.99 7.99
C TRP A 81 8.54 -15.93 8.78
N LEU A 82 9.64 -16.37 8.17
CA LEU A 82 10.57 -17.30 8.79
C LEU A 82 11.24 -16.69 10.01
N LEU A 83 11.64 -15.43 9.94
CA LEU A 83 12.20 -14.71 11.09
C LEU A 83 11.19 -14.58 12.24
N GLU A 84 9.94 -14.22 11.93
CA GLU A 84 8.91 -14.05 12.97
C GLU A 84 8.51 -15.38 13.61
N MET A 85 8.45 -16.46 12.83
CA MET A 85 8.18 -17.80 13.35
C MET A 85 9.35 -18.33 14.20
N HIS A 86 10.60 -18.02 13.84
CA HIS A 86 11.77 -18.46 14.60
C HIS A 86 11.91 -17.74 15.93
N ARG A 87 11.57 -16.44 15.97
CA ARG A 87 11.58 -15.58 17.16
C ARG A 87 10.91 -16.21 18.39
N LYS A 88 9.88 -17.05 18.20
CA LYS A 88 9.22 -17.80 19.28
C LYS A 88 10.18 -18.69 20.09
N THR A 89 11.25 -19.16 19.47
CA THR A 89 12.18 -20.15 20.05
C THR A 89 13.31 -19.49 20.84
N GLN A 90 13.60 -18.21 20.57
CA GLN A 90 14.80 -17.55 21.06
C GLN A 90 14.46 -16.14 21.58
N ASP A 91 13.77 -16.06 22.72
CA ASP A 91 13.85 -14.85 23.51
C ASP A 91 15.31 -14.64 23.89
N CYS A 92 15.91 -13.54 23.42
CA CYS A 92 17.23 -13.09 23.87
C CYS A 92 17.26 -13.27 25.38
N SER A 93 18.08 -14.20 25.88
CA SER A 93 18.24 -14.43 27.30
C SER A 93 18.60 -13.09 27.92
N ILE A 94 17.64 -12.47 28.61
CA ILE A 94 17.88 -11.36 29.53
C ILE A 94 18.59 -12.00 30.72
N GLN A 95 19.84 -12.37 30.48
CA GLN A 95 20.90 -12.59 31.44
C GLN A 95 21.98 -11.53 31.19
N SER A 96 21.57 -10.35 30.69
CA SER A 96 22.40 -9.16 30.59
C SER A 96 22.29 -8.27 31.85
N GLU A 97 21.69 -8.77 32.93
CA GLU A 97 21.50 -8.03 34.18
C GLU A 97 22.40 -8.52 35.34
N ARG A 98 23.47 -9.31 35.07
CA ARG A 98 24.38 -9.76 36.14
C ARG A 98 25.89 -9.78 35.85
N MET A 99 26.37 -9.28 34.71
CA MET A 99 27.81 -9.24 34.44
C MET A 99 28.24 -7.99 33.65
N SER A 100 27.96 -6.81 34.22
CA SER A 100 28.64 -5.55 33.86
C SER A 100 29.16 -4.82 35.09
N GLN A 101 29.39 -5.56 36.19
CA GLN A 101 30.39 -5.18 37.18
C GLN A 101 31.54 -6.18 37.05
N ASN A 102 32.74 -5.63 36.86
CA ASN A 102 34.05 -6.29 36.76
C ASN A 102 34.47 -6.74 35.36
N THR A 103 34.98 -5.80 34.57
CA THR A 103 36.42 -5.76 34.24
C THR A 103 36.73 -4.41 33.60
N SER A 104 37.20 -3.48 34.42
CA SER A 104 38.09 -2.42 33.98
C SER A 104 39.42 -3.05 33.60
N ARG A 105 39.83 -2.95 32.32
CA ARG A 105 41.25 -2.88 31.92
C ARG A 105 41.43 -2.55 30.44
N LYS A 106 41.82 -1.29 30.22
CA LYS A 106 42.80 -0.75 29.28
C LYS A 106 42.80 -1.24 27.82
N ASP A 107 42.46 -0.28 26.97
CA ASP A 107 42.96 -0.09 25.62
C ASP A 107 44.47 -0.35 25.49
N ASP A 108 44.88 -1.07 24.44
CA ASP A 108 46.09 -0.84 23.64
C ASP A 108 46.23 -1.96 22.58
N PHE A 109 45.67 -1.76 21.38
CA PHE A 109 46.01 -2.57 20.21
C PHE A 109 46.89 -1.74 19.27
N LYS A 110 48.22 -1.92 19.40
CA LYS A 110 49.20 -1.44 18.41
C LYS A 110 49.27 -2.44 17.27
N GLN A 111 48.98 -2.02 16.04
CA GLN A 111 49.48 -2.72 14.87
C GLN A 111 50.17 -1.76 13.90
N SER A 112 51.46 -2.05 13.73
CA SER A 112 52.44 -1.34 12.90
C SER A 112 52.07 -1.43 11.42
N LEU A 113 52.27 -0.31 10.75
CA LEU A 113 51.84 -0.01 9.40
C LEU A 113 53.07 -0.10 8.47
N MET A 114 53.04 -1.01 7.50
CA MET A 114 53.89 -0.94 6.30
C MET A 114 53.00 -1.09 5.06
N PHE A 115 53.10 -0.11 4.16
CA PHE A 115 52.34 -0.01 2.92
C PHE A 115 53.05 -0.74 1.78
N ASN A 116 52.37 -1.73 1.17
CA ASN A 116 52.49 -2.00 -0.27
C ASN A 116 51.21 -1.51 -0.95
N GLU A 117 51.38 -0.54 -1.85
CA GLU A 117 50.37 0.16 -2.63
C GLU A 117 50.07 -0.61 -3.92
N GLU A 118 48.86 -1.20 -4.01
CA GLU A 118 47.97 -1.20 -5.20
C GLU A 118 46.78 -2.15 -5.03
N THR A 119 46.79 -3.05 -4.04
CA THR A 119 45.64 -3.93 -3.68
C THR A 119 44.86 -3.49 -2.43
N LYS A 120 45.36 -2.49 -1.69
CA LYS A 120 44.86 -2.08 -0.36
C LYS A 120 43.44 -1.53 -0.33
N GLY A 121 42.99 -0.85 -1.39
CA GLY A 121 41.67 -0.20 -1.38
C GLY A 121 40.51 -1.20 -1.31
N VAL A 122 40.64 -2.36 -1.96
CA VAL A 122 39.57 -3.38 -2.00
C VAL A 122 39.59 -4.24 -0.74
N GLU A 123 40.78 -4.58 -0.22
CA GLU A 123 40.89 -5.34 1.04
C GLU A 123 40.40 -4.53 2.25
N ASP A 124 40.66 -3.22 2.30
CA ASP A 124 40.18 -2.32 3.36
C ASP A 124 38.65 -2.15 3.34
N ILE A 125 38.05 -2.09 2.14
CA ILE A 125 36.58 -2.10 1.97
C ILE A 125 35.99 -3.44 2.42
N ILE A 126 36.63 -4.56 2.08
CA ILE A 126 36.19 -5.90 2.50
C ILE A 126 36.29 -6.06 4.01
N GLU A 127 37.36 -5.57 4.62
CA GLU A 127 37.56 -5.61 6.08
C GLU A 127 36.53 -4.73 6.79
N THR A 128 36.30 -3.50 6.31
CA THR A 128 35.26 -2.60 6.81
C THR A 128 33.86 -3.23 6.67
N ALA A 129 33.57 -3.87 5.53
CA ALA A 129 32.31 -4.57 5.31
C ALA A 129 32.15 -5.77 6.26
N LYS A 130 33.22 -6.53 6.53
CA LYS A 130 33.20 -7.64 7.50
C LYS A 130 32.94 -7.13 8.92
N VAL A 131 33.61 -6.04 9.34
CA VAL A 131 33.41 -5.42 10.65
C VAL A 131 31.97 -4.91 10.79
N PHE A 132 31.45 -4.22 9.77
CA PHE A 132 30.07 -3.76 9.74
C PHE A 132 29.09 -4.93 9.84
N VAL A 133 29.27 -5.98 9.03
CA VAL A 133 28.45 -7.19 9.03
C VAL A 133 28.48 -7.91 10.39
N ASN A 134 29.64 -7.99 11.03
CA ASN A 134 29.77 -8.60 12.35
C ASN A 134 29.02 -7.79 13.42
N ASN A 135 29.13 -6.46 13.39
CA ASN A 135 28.39 -5.58 14.30
C ASN A 135 26.88 -5.60 14.02
N LEU A 136 26.49 -5.81 12.76
CA LEU A 136 25.11 -6.02 12.36
C LEU A 136 24.57 -7.37 12.89
N SER A 137 25.42 -8.40 12.92
CA SER A 137 25.07 -9.72 13.42
C SER A 137 24.94 -9.82 14.93
N THR A 138 25.48 -8.86 15.69
CA THR A 138 25.46 -8.89 17.17
C THR A 138 24.20 -8.26 17.78
N VAL A 139 23.47 -7.42 17.04
CA VAL A 139 22.21 -6.83 17.51
C VAL A 139 21.14 -7.93 17.71
N CYS A 140 20.35 -7.84 18.78
CA CYS A 140 19.37 -8.86 19.17
C CYS A 140 18.29 -9.08 18.09
N GLU A 141 17.87 -10.34 17.93
CA GLU A 141 16.95 -10.80 16.88
C GLU A 141 15.62 -10.05 16.88
N LYS A 142 15.06 -9.73 18.06
CA LYS A 142 13.82 -8.97 18.20
C LYS A 142 13.89 -7.61 17.48
N TYR A 143 14.97 -6.86 17.67
CA TYR A 143 15.13 -5.53 17.08
C TYR A 143 15.44 -5.61 15.58
N TRP A 144 16.13 -6.66 15.14
CA TRP A 144 16.34 -6.94 13.72
C TRP A 144 15.06 -7.19 12.97
N THR A 145 14.24 -8.10 13.49
CA THR A 145 12.98 -8.47 12.83
C THR A 145 12.05 -7.26 12.78
N LEU A 146 11.95 -6.48 13.86
CA LEU A 146 11.18 -5.24 13.86
C LEU A 146 11.73 -4.20 12.86
N GLY A 147 13.05 -3.97 12.85
CA GLY A 147 13.69 -3.06 11.91
C GLY A 147 13.52 -3.50 10.45
N LEU A 148 13.53 -4.80 10.18
CA LEU A 148 13.23 -5.35 8.86
C LEU A 148 11.78 -5.10 8.45
N HIS A 149 10.81 -5.27 9.35
CA HIS A 149 9.39 -4.92 9.08
C HIS A 149 9.21 -3.42 8.80
N GLN A 150 9.87 -2.55 9.58
CA GLN A 150 9.80 -1.09 9.40
C GLN A 150 10.44 -0.64 8.09
N THR A 151 11.66 -1.09 7.81
CA THR A 151 12.37 -0.74 6.56
C THR A 151 11.66 -1.33 5.33
N PHE A 152 11.05 -2.50 5.46
CA PHE A 152 10.21 -3.09 4.41
C PHE A 152 9.05 -2.17 4.01
N LEU A 153 8.27 -1.68 4.99
CA LEU A 153 7.17 -0.75 4.75
C LEU A 153 7.64 0.57 4.14
N LEU A 154 8.76 1.11 4.64
CA LEU A 154 9.37 2.32 4.09
C LEU A 154 9.80 2.11 2.63
N MET A 155 10.39 0.96 2.30
CA MET A 155 10.75 0.61 0.93
C MET A 155 9.54 0.58 0.00
N LEU A 156 8.38 0.09 0.45
CA LEU A 156 7.14 0.13 -0.36
C LEU A 156 6.72 1.58 -0.68
N ILE A 157 6.77 2.48 0.30
CA ILE A 157 6.42 3.90 0.14
C ILE A 157 7.42 4.60 -0.80
N ILE A 158 8.73 4.46 -0.55
CA ILE A 158 9.79 5.04 -1.38
C ILE A 158 9.73 4.47 -2.80
N GLY A 159 9.52 3.16 -2.92
CA GLY A 159 9.42 2.51 -4.22
C GLY A 159 8.23 3.00 -5.01
N ARG A 160 7.09 3.25 -4.36
CA ARG A 160 5.92 3.87 -4.99
C ARG A 160 6.21 5.30 -5.45
N TRP A 161 6.95 6.08 -4.66
CA TRP A 161 7.31 7.45 -4.99
C TRP A 161 8.27 7.55 -6.19
N LEU A 162 9.25 6.64 -6.26
CA LEU A 162 10.28 6.64 -7.29
C LEU A 162 9.85 5.95 -8.60
N LEU A 163 8.94 4.97 -8.53
CA LEU A 163 8.49 4.25 -9.72
C LEU A 163 7.83 5.20 -10.73
N PRO A 164 8.16 5.06 -12.02
CA PRO A 164 7.65 5.98 -13.02
C PRO A 164 6.15 5.81 -13.23
N ILE A 165 5.46 6.94 -13.09
CA ILE A 165 4.01 7.06 -13.15
C ILE A 165 3.51 6.62 -14.53
N GLY A 166 2.61 5.63 -14.57
CA GLY A 166 1.84 5.33 -15.78
C GLY A 166 0.99 6.56 -16.11
N GLY A 167 1.14 7.12 -17.31
CA GLY A 167 0.85 8.53 -17.66
C GLY A 167 -0.60 9.05 -17.57
N THR A 168 -1.32 8.78 -16.48
CA THR A 168 -2.65 9.29 -16.16
C THR A 168 -2.79 9.83 -14.74
N ILE A 169 -1.81 9.63 -13.84
CA ILE A 169 -1.85 10.11 -12.46
C ILE A 169 -1.13 11.46 -12.35
N THR A 170 -1.77 12.46 -11.75
CA THR A 170 -1.15 13.78 -11.48
C THR A 170 -0.22 13.71 -10.26
N ARG A 171 0.70 14.66 -10.12
CA ARG A 171 1.61 14.67 -8.94
C ARG A 171 0.87 14.86 -7.62
N ASP A 172 -0.25 15.58 -7.65
CA ASP A 172 -1.08 15.81 -6.47
C ASP A 172 -1.76 14.51 -6.02
N GLN A 173 -2.28 13.74 -6.96
CA GLN A 173 -2.86 12.42 -6.70
C GLN A 173 -1.81 11.42 -6.19
N LEU A 174 -0.57 11.50 -6.69
CA LEU A 174 0.53 10.69 -6.17
C LEU A 174 0.86 11.07 -4.72
N SER A 175 0.89 12.36 -4.39
CA SER A 175 1.12 12.84 -3.02
C SER A 175 0.05 12.34 -2.04
N GLU A 176 -1.22 12.48 -2.42
CA GLU A 176 -2.36 11.99 -1.63
C GLU A 176 -2.30 10.47 -1.43
N LEU A 177 -1.98 9.71 -2.48
CA LEU A 177 -1.80 8.27 -2.41
C LEU A 177 -0.64 7.87 -1.50
N LEU A 178 0.50 8.56 -1.57
CA LEU A 178 1.65 8.29 -0.71
C LEU A 178 1.33 8.55 0.76
N LEU A 179 0.57 9.61 1.06
CA LEU A 179 0.11 9.90 2.43
C LEU A 179 -0.83 8.81 2.95
N MET A 180 -1.75 8.32 2.11
CA MET A 180 -2.60 7.17 2.45
C MET A 180 -1.74 5.93 2.73
N PHE A 181 -0.72 5.66 1.91
CA PHE A 181 0.19 4.53 2.10
C PHE A 181 0.99 4.63 3.41
N VAL A 182 1.40 5.82 3.84
CA VAL A 182 2.04 6.03 5.16
C VAL A 182 1.07 5.65 6.29
N GLY A 183 -0.19 6.08 6.21
CA GLY A 183 -1.23 5.70 7.17
C GLY A 183 -1.47 4.19 7.23
N THR A 184 -1.64 3.55 6.07
CA THR A 184 -1.82 2.08 5.99
C THR A 184 -0.61 1.32 6.52
N ALA A 185 0.61 1.78 6.22
CA ALA A 185 1.83 1.16 6.73
C ALA A 185 1.91 1.25 8.25
N ALA A 186 1.55 2.40 8.83
CA ALA A 186 1.49 2.57 10.28
C ALA A 186 0.48 1.62 10.92
N ASP A 187 -0.74 1.53 10.37
CA ASP A 187 -1.78 0.62 10.87
C ASP A 187 -1.36 -0.86 10.79
N ILE A 188 -0.70 -1.27 9.70
CA ILE A 188 -0.22 -2.65 9.55
C ILE A 188 0.94 -2.95 10.51
N LEU A 189 1.88 -2.00 10.66
CA LEU A 189 2.99 -2.14 11.60
C LEU A 189 2.47 -2.26 13.04
N GLU A 190 1.58 -1.37 13.43
CA GLU A 190 0.91 -1.35 14.74
C GLU A 190 0.17 -2.66 14.99
N PHE A 191 -0.63 -3.14 14.03
CA PHE A 191 -1.32 -4.42 14.15
C PHE A 191 -0.34 -5.58 14.41
N THR A 192 0.75 -5.62 13.66
CA THR A 192 1.73 -6.71 13.74
C THR A 192 2.53 -6.66 15.03
N SER A 193 3.06 -5.48 15.39
CA SER A 193 3.89 -5.31 16.59
C SER A 193 3.09 -5.57 17.86
N GLU A 194 1.89 -5.01 17.98
CA GLU A 194 1.08 -5.16 19.20
C GLU A 194 0.50 -6.57 19.34
N THR A 195 0.10 -7.21 18.23
CA THR A 195 -0.54 -8.53 18.29
C THR A 195 0.46 -9.65 18.50
N LEU A 196 1.63 -9.57 17.86
CA LEU A 196 2.67 -10.60 17.98
C LEU A 196 3.51 -10.46 19.26
N ASP A 197 3.53 -9.29 19.91
CA ASP A 197 4.17 -9.12 21.21
C ASP A 197 3.35 -9.73 22.38
N LEU A 198 2.11 -10.18 22.15
CA LEU A 198 1.29 -10.86 23.16
C LEU A 198 1.79 -12.29 23.43
N GLU A 199 2.11 -12.61 24.69
CA GLU A 199 2.60 -13.94 25.10
C GLU A 199 1.62 -15.07 24.77
N ASN A 200 0.33 -14.86 25.00
CA ASN A 200 -0.74 -15.82 24.67
C ASN A 200 -0.82 -16.11 23.17
N VAL A 201 -0.48 -15.13 22.33
CA VAL A 201 -0.43 -15.29 20.88
C VAL A 201 0.83 -16.04 20.50
N ARG A 202 1.98 -15.63 21.04
CA ARG A 202 3.27 -16.24 20.75
C ARG A 202 3.31 -17.73 21.08
N ASN A 203 2.64 -18.15 22.15
CA ASN A 203 2.54 -19.57 22.53
C ASN A 203 1.71 -20.42 21.55
N ASN A 204 0.83 -19.81 20.76
CA ASN A 204 -0.04 -20.51 19.81
C ASN A 204 0.46 -20.34 18.37
N THR A 205 1.25 -21.29 17.88
CA THR A 205 1.81 -21.27 16.51
C THR A 205 0.75 -21.10 15.40
N PRO A 206 -0.43 -21.76 15.47
CA PRO A 206 -1.49 -21.55 14.48
C PRO A 206 -2.00 -20.11 14.46
N LEU A 207 -2.02 -19.42 15.60
CA LEU A 207 -2.50 -18.04 15.71
C LEU A 207 -1.47 -17.05 15.16
N VAL A 208 -0.19 -17.25 15.45
CA VAL A 208 0.91 -16.49 14.82
C VAL A 208 0.86 -16.61 13.30
N CYS A 209 0.69 -17.84 12.80
CA CYS A 209 0.53 -18.10 11.36
C CYS A 209 -0.69 -17.37 10.79
N ALA A 210 -1.85 -17.45 11.46
CA ALA A 210 -3.06 -16.74 11.01
C ALA A 210 -2.87 -15.22 10.94
N ILE A 211 -2.19 -14.62 11.93
CA ILE A 211 -1.86 -13.19 11.93
C ILE A 211 -0.92 -12.85 10.78
N LEU A 212 0.10 -13.66 10.51
CA LEU A 212 1.02 -13.45 9.40
C LEU A 212 0.35 -13.63 8.03
N VAL A 213 -0.64 -14.53 7.89
CA VAL A 213 -1.49 -14.62 6.69
C VAL A 213 -2.24 -13.33 6.47
N ILE A 214 -2.89 -12.82 7.51
CA ILE A 214 -3.67 -11.57 7.45
C ILE A 214 -2.76 -10.37 7.16
N TRP A 215 -1.56 -10.35 7.74
CA TRP A 215 -0.54 -9.36 7.44
C TRP A 215 -0.07 -9.44 5.97
N THR A 216 0.17 -10.63 5.44
CA THR A 216 0.55 -10.81 4.04
C THR A 216 -0.55 -10.36 3.09
N TRP A 217 -1.80 -10.67 3.45
CA TRP A 217 -2.98 -10.24 2.73
C TRP A 217 -3.09 -8.71 2.70
N SER A 218 -2.87 -8.04 3.83
CA SER A 218 -2.93 -6.57 3.92
C SER A 218 -1.84 -5.87 3.09
N MET A 219 -0.69 -6.52 2.85
CA MET A 219 0.36 -5.99 1.97
C MET A 219 -0.04 -5.91 0.49
N LEU A 220 -1.08 -6.62 0.06
CA LEU A 220 -1.52 -6.59 -1.34
C LEU A 220 -2.11 -5.23 -1.76
N GLN A 221 -2.35 -4.32 -0.81
CA GLN A 221 -2.80 -2.96 -1.08
C GLN A 221 -1.74 -2.12 -1.81
N PHE A 222 -0.47 -2.27 -1.46
CA PHE A 222 0.62 -1.48 -2.06
C PHE A 222 0.81 -1.70 -3.58
N PRO A 223 0.73 -2.93 -4.12
CA PRO A 223 0.79 -3.14 -5.57
C PRO A 223 -0.53 -2.82 -6.30
N LEU A 224 -1.67 -2.78 -5.62
CA LEU A 224 -2.98 -2.50 -6.22
C LEU A 224 -3.26 -1.00 -6.22
N ASP A 225 -3.20 -0.38 -7.39
CA ASP A 225 -3.34 1.07 -7.57
C ASP A 225 -4.71 1.40 -8.17
N LEU A 226 -5.76 1.22 -7.37
CA LEU A 226 -7.15 1.44 -7.81
C LEU A 226 -7.68 2.85 -7.49
N ALA A 227 -6.87 3.68 -6.82
CA ALA A 227 -7.36 4.89 -6.19
C ALA A 227 -7.88 5.98 -7.16
N VAL A 228 -7.58 5.94 -8.46
CA VAL A 228 -7.77 7.14 -9.31
C VAL A 228 -8.23 6.87 -10.75
N GLN A 229 -9.14 5.93 -10.98
CA GLN A 229 -9.78 5.86 -12.30
C GLN A 229 -11.29 5.91 -12.16
N GLN A 230 -11.85 7.08 -12.47
CA GLN A 230 -13.24 7.22 -12.85
C GLN A 230 -13.47 6.36 -14.10
N VAL A 231 -13.98 5.15 -13.91
CA VAL A 231 -14.38 4.30 -15.02
C VAL A 231 -15.59 4.97 -15.67
N VAL A 232 -15.38 5.56 -16.85
CA VAL A 232 -16.48 6.12 -17.65
C VAL A 232 -17.37 4.96 -18.09
N CYS A 233 -18.61 4.94 -17.62
CA CYS A 233 -19.55 3.88 -17.95
C CYS A 233 -19.99 3.95 -19.42
N PRO A 234 -19.89 2.84 -20.17
CA PRO A 234 -20.46 2.77 -21.50
C PRO A 234 -22.00 2.79 -21.44
N SER A 235 -22.62 3.54 -22.34
CA SER A 235 -24.07 3.74 -22.46
C SER A 235 -24.90 2.46 -22.70
N SER A 236 -24.27 1.29 -22.84
CA SER A 236 -24.93 -0.01 -23.02
C SER A 236 -25.33 -0.69 -21.69
N VAL A 237 -24.79 -0.24 -20.56
CA VAL A 237 -25.05 -0.81 -19.21
C VAL A 237 -26.33 -0.24 -18.57
N THR A 238 -26.84 0.88 -19.08
CA THR A 238 -28.11 1.51 -18.66
C THR A 238 -29.34 0.63 -18.89
N ALA A 239 -29.25 -0.38 -19.75
CA ALA A 239 -30.34 -1.29 -20.06
C ALA A 239 -30.49 -2.49 -19.09
N ARG A 240 -29.52 -2.75 -18.19
CA ARG A 240 -29.42 -4.04 -17.45
C ARG A 240 -29.83 -4.00 -15.96
N GLY A 241 -30.52 -2.95 -15.52
CA GLY A 241 -31.18 -2.89 -14.20
C GLY A 241 -30.37 -2.22 -13.07
N PHE A 242 -30.91 -2.27 -11.85
CA PHE A 242 -30.40 -1.54 -10.66
C PHE A 242 -28.95 -1.86 -10.28
N PRO A 243 -28.53 -3.14 -10.13
CA PRO A 243 -27.19 -3.42 -9.63
C PRO A 243 -26.10 -3.07 -10.65
N SER A 244 -26.29 -3.38 -11.94
CA SER A 244 -25.26 -3.17 -12.95
C SER A 244 -24.91 -1.70 -13.18
N LEU A 245 -25.91 -0.80 -13.09
CA LEU A 245 -25.69 0.64 -13.26
C LEU A 245 -25.02 1.26 -12.03
N PHE A 246 -25.42 0.83 -10.81
CA PHE A 246 -24.79 1.27 -9.56
C PHE A 246 -23.32 0.87 -9.50
N PHE A 247 -23.02 -0.40 -9.77
CA PHE A 247 -21.66 -0.92 -9.76
C PHE A 247 -20.79 -0.30 -10.85
N CYS A 248 -21.35 0.03 -12.01
CA CYS A 248 -20.58 0.73 -13.04
C CYS A 248 -20.26 2.16 -12.62
N GLN A 249 -21.30 2.93 -12.27
CA GLN A 249 -21.19 4.38 -12.03
C GLN A 249 -20.32 4.73 -10.81
N TYR A 250 -20.36 3.89 -9.78
CA TYR A 250 -19.58 4.05 -8.55
C TYR A 250 -18.50 2.99 -8.39
N SER A 251 -18.11 2.32 -9.48
CA SER A 251 -17.12 1.22 -9.45
C SER A 251 -15.86 1.57 -8.66
N SER A 252 -15.26 2.73 -8.92
CA SER A 252 -14.02 3.17 -8.26
C SER A 252 -14.19 3.34 -6.75
N ASP A 253 -15.27 3.99 -6.30
CA ASP A 253 -15.54 4.17 -4.87
C ASP A 253 -15.86 2.85 -4.18
N LEU A 254 -16.63 1.96 -4.83
CA LEU A 254 -16.98 0.65 -4.30
C LEU A 254 -15.78 -0.27 -4.21
N TRP A 255 -14.88 -0.24 -5.20
CA TRP A 255 -13.62 -0.98 -5.16
C TRP A 255 -12.70 -0.49 -4.05
N ASN A 256 -12.57 0.83 -3.86
CA ASN A 256 -11.76 1.39 -2.77
C ASN A 256 -12.32 1.02 -1.39
N ILE A 257 -13.64 1.13 -1.20
CA ILE A 257 -14.31 0.71 0.04
C ILE A 257 -14.15 -0.80 0.27
N GLY A 258 -14.36 -1.60 -0.78
CA GLY A 258 -14.25 -3.05 -0.71
C GLY A 258 -12.83 -3.48 -0.33
N ILE A 259 -11.81 -2.91 -0.97
CA ILE A 259 -10.42 -3.21 -0.66
C ILE A 259 -10.08 -2.84 0.79
N SER A 260 -10.47 -1.66 1.28
CA SER A 260 -10.20 -1.28 2.68
C SER A 260 -10.81 -2.26 3.68
N ILE A 261 -12.11 -2.57 3.51
CA ILE A 261 -12.83 -3.47 4.43
C ILE A 261 -12.29 -4.90 4.35
N PHE A 262 -12.08 -5.46 3.14
CA PHE A 262 -11.71 -6.87 2.99
C PHE A 262 -10.22 -7.15 3.11
N ILE A 263 -9.35 -6.18 2.82
CA ILE A 263 -7.89 -6.37 2.82
C ILE A 263 -7.26 -5.90 4.14
N GLN A 264 -7.79 -4.85 4.76
CA GLN A 264 -7.18 -4.25 5.96
C GLN A 264 -8.11 -4.29 7.18
N ASP A 265 -9.12 -3.43 7.20
CA ASP A 265 -9.80 -3.06 8.45
C ASP A 265 -10.65 -4.19 9.01
N GLY A 266 -11.34 -4.94 8.14
CA GLY A 266 -12.16 -6.09 8.51
C GLY A 266 -11.33 -7.20 9.14
N PRO A 267 -10.33 -7.77 8.44
CA PRO A 267 -9.46 -8.80 8.99
C PRO A 267 -8.80 -8.40 10.32
N PHE A 268 -8.34 -7.16 10.45
CA PHE A 268 -7.71 -6.67 11.67
C PHE A 268 -8.70 -6.59 12.84
N LEU A 269 -9.93 -6.11 12.57
CA LEU A 269 -10.99 -6.09 13.56
C LEU A 269 -11.38 -7.52 13.99
N THR A 270 -11.51 -8.45 13.03
CA THR A 270 -11.85 -9.85 13.32
C THR A 270 -10.82 -10.49 14.24
N VAL A 271 -9.53 -10.34 13.97
CA VAL A 271 -8.46 -10.88 14.83
C VAL A 271 -8.54 -10.25 16.22
N ARG A 272 -8.66 -8.93 16.32
CA ARG A 272 -8.75 -8.24 17.62
C ARG A 272 -9.96 -8.68 18.44
N LEU A 273 -11.12 -8.88 17.80
CA LEU A 273 -12.30 -9.43 18.44
C LEU A 273 -12.09 -10.87 18.92
N ILE A 274 -11.44 -11.72 18.12
CA ILE A 274 -11.10 -13.10 18.53
C ILE A 274 -10.17 -13.09 19.75
N LEU A 275 -9.17 -12.22 19.78
CA LEU A 275 -8.24 -12.11 20.91
C LEU A 275 -8.95 -11.66 22.20
N MET A 276 -9.84 -10.67 22.10
CA MET A 276 -10.59 -10.18 23.26
C MET A 276 -11.65 -11.18 23.75
N THR A 277 -12.34 -11.87 22.83
CA THR A 277 -13.45 -12.76 23.18
C THR A 277 -13.01 -14.18 23.54
N HIS A 278 -12.16 -14.80 22.72
CA HIS A 278 -11.75 -16.20 22.87
C HIS A 278 -10.52 -16.36 23.76
N PHE A 279 -9.52 -15.49 23.62
CA PHE A 279 -8.29 -15.56 24.43
C PHE A 279 -8.37 -14.70 25.69
N SER A 280 -9.47 -13.95 25.88
CA SER A 280 -9.71 -13.04 27.00
C SER A 280 -8.54 -12.09 27.28
N VAL A 281 -7.79 -11.71 26.23
CA VAL A 281 -6.67 -10.77 26.34
C VAL A 281 -7.21 -9.36 26.13
N ILE A 282 -7.18 -8.55 27.18
CA ILE A 282 -7.68 -7.18 27.16
C ILE A 282 -6.55 -6.25 27.55
N ASN A 283 -5.89 -5.67 26.55
CA ASN A 283 -4.90 -4.61 26.72
C ASN A 283 -5.51 -3.27 26.31
N GLN A 284 -5.13 -2.18 26.97
CA GLN A 284 -5.60 -0.83 26.65
C GLN A 284 -5.42 -0.50 25.15
N MET A 285 -4.24 -0.79 24.60
CA MET A 285 -3.93 -0.56 23.18
C MET A 285 -4.79 -1.43 22.26
N LEU A 286 -4.95 -2.73 22.59
CA LEU A 286 -5.77 -3.65 21.81
C LEU A 286 -7.24 -3.19 21.72
N VAL A 287 -7.81 -2.75 22.85
CA VAL A 287 -9.19 -2.23 22.91
C VAL A 287 -9.30 -0.94 22.12
N PHE A 288 -8.37 0.01 22.33
CA PHE A 288 -8.36 1.28 21.61
C PHE A 288 -8.33 1.07 20.09
N PHE A 289 -7.44 0.21 19.60
CA PHE A 289 -7.34 -0.05 18.17
C PHE A 289 -8.48 -0.91 17.61
N ALA A 290 -9.11 -1.75 18.43
CA ALA A 290 -10.33 -2.43 18.02
C ALA A 290 -11.48 -1.43 17.81
N VAL A 291 -11.64 -0.46 18.71
CA VAL A 291 -12.63 0.62 18.57
C VAL A 291 -12.29 1.52 17.37
N LYS A 292 -11.01 1.87 17.16
CA LYS A 292 -10.54 2.59 15.95
C LYS A 292 -10.99 1.86 14.69
N ASN A 293 -10.66 0.58 14.57
CA ASN A 293 -11.02 -0.20 13.38
C ASN A 293 -12.53 -0.36 13.21
N LEU A 294 -13.28 -0.55 14.31
CA LEU A 294 -14.73 -0.59 14.25
C LEU A 294 -15.31 0.72 13.71
N LEU A 295 -14.79 1.87 14.17
CA LEU A 295 -15.20 3.19 13.69
C LEU A 295 -14.89 3.35 12.19
N VAL A 296 -13.70 2.96 11.75
CA VAL A 296 -13.31 3.00 10.33
C VAL A 296 -14.23 2.12 9.48
N VAL A 297 -14.53 0.89 9.90
CA VAL A 297 -15.48 0.00 9.21
C VAL A 297 -16.87 0.64 9.14
N LEU A 298 -17.37 1.22 10.24
CA LEU A 298 -18.67 1.92 10.26
C LEU A 298 -18.68 3.12 9.31
N LEU A 299 -17.60 3.88 9.21
CA LEU A 299 -17.47 5.00 8.29
C LEU A 299 -17.49 4.54 6.82
N HIS A 300 -16.80 3.44 6.50
CA HIS A 300 -16.86 2.86 5.16
C HIS A 300 -18.27 2.35 4.80
N LEU A 301 -18.98 1.72 5.74
CA LEU A 301 -20.38 1.31 5.56
C LEU A 301 -21.32 2.51 5.41
N TYR A 302 -21.09 3.58 6.17
CA TYR A 302 -21.84 4.83 6.03
C TYR A 302 -21.63 5.45 4.65
N ARG A 303 -20.38 5.53 4.16
CA ARG A 303 -20.08 6.01 2.80
C ARG A 303 -20.81 5.16 1.76
N LEU A 304 -20.77 3.84 1.89
CA LEU A 304 -21.51 2.92 1.01
C LEU A 304 -23.02 3.20 1.02
N ALA A 305 -23.62 3.44 2.19
CA ALA A 305 -25.03 3.77 2.33
C ALA A 305 -25.40 5.12 1.68
N VAL A 306 -24.54 6.14 1.82
CA VAL A 306 -24.71 7.45 1.18
C VAL A 306 -24.64 7.34 -0.34
N LEU A 307 -23.69 6.58 -0.88
CA LEU A 307 -23.63 6.34 -2.33
C LEU A 307 -24.87 5.61 -2.83
N ALA A 308 -25.34 4.60 -2.10
CA ALA A 308 -26.56 3.87 -2.44
C ALA A 308 -27.81 4.76 -2.41
N SER A 309 -27.92 5.67 -1.44
CA SER A 309 -29.06 6.60 -1.35
C SER A 309 -29.02 7.66 -2.45
N ALA A 310 -27.86 8.22 -2.75
CA ALA A 310 -27.66 9.19 -3.84
C ALA A 310 -28.04 8.59 -5.21
N PHE A 311 -27.65 7.34 -5.46
CA PHE A 311 -28.01 6.64 -6.69
C PHE A 311 -29.52 6.41 -6.80
N ARG A 312 -30.18 5.98 -5.70
CA ARG A 312 -31.64 5.81 -5.65
C ARG A 312 -32.37 7.11 -5.94
N ALA A 313 -31.89 8.24 -5.41
CA ALA A 313 -32.46 9.57 -5.67
C ALA A 313 -32.30 10.00 -7.13
N SER A 314 -31.13 9.79 -7.73
CA SER A 314 -30.87 10.07 -9.17
C SER A 314 -31.83 9.30 -10.08
N ARG A 315 -32.02 8.00 -9.82
CA ARG A 315 -32.91 7.16 -10.62
C ARG A 315 -34.39 7.56 -10.50
N ARG A 316 -34.82 7.99 -9.31
CA ARG A 316 -36.18 8.50 -9.10
C ARG A 316 -36.45 9.72 -9.97
N ARG A 317 -35.49 10.66 -10.04
CA ARG A 317 -35.59 11.85 -10.93
C ARG A 317 -35.67 11.46 -12.41
N GLN A 318 -34.87 10.49 -12.87
CA GLN A 318 -34.95 10.02 -14.26
C GLN A 318 -36.30 9.37 -14.58
N SER A 319 -36.86 8.57 -13.66
CA SER A 319 -38.18 7.96 -13.86
C SER A 319 -39.31 8.98 -13.86
N GLU A 320 -39.22 10.04 -13.06
CA GLU A 320 -40.20 11.13 -13.04
C GLU A 320 -40.08 12.00 -14.31
N GLY A 321 -38.87 12.25 -14.81
CA GLY A 321 -38.63 12.92 -16.09
C GLY A 321 -39.19 12.17 -17.30
N LEU A 322 -38.96 10.85 -17.40
CA LEU A 322 -39.54 10.03 -18.48
C LEU A 322 -41.07 10.02 -18.46
N LYS A 323 -41.68 10.03 -17.27
CA LYS A 323 -43.14 10.11 -17.13
C LYS A 323 -43.70 11.48 -17.49
N ALA A 324 -42.97 12.56 -17.24
CA ALA A 324 -43.35 13.90 -17.68
C ALA A 324 -43.27 14.03 -19.22
N GLU A 325 -42.28 13.40 -19.86
CA GLU A 325 -42.11 13.42 -21.32
C GLU A 325 -43.17 12.57 -22.04
N HIS A 326 -43.58 11.43 -21.47
CA HIS A 326 -44.68 10.60 -22.00
C HIS A 326 -46.08 11.08 -21.56
N GLY A 327 -46.14 12.05 -20.64
CA GLY A 327 -47.38 12.59 -20.07
C GLY A 327 -47.99 13.77 -20.84
N CYS A 328 -47.35 14.24 -21.91
CA CYS A 328 -47.91 15.28 -22.78
C CYS A 328 -48.38 14.76 -24.15
N PRO A 329 -49.56 14.13 -24.24
CA PRO A 329 -50.34 14.13 -25.46
C PRO A 329 -51.62 14.94 -25.24
N CYS A 330 -51.61 16.25 -25.51
CA CYS A 330 -52.82 17.06 -25.75
C CYS A 330 -52.42 18.45 -26.28
N GLY A 331 -52.14 18.56 -27.58
CA GLY A 331 -52.37 19.77 -28.34
C GLY A 331 -53.63 19.57 -29.19
N PRO A 332 -54.57 20.54 -29.26
CA PRO A 332 -55.82 20.34 -30.00
C PRO A 332 -55.57 20.27 -31.52
N PRO A 333 -56.43 19.59 -32.29
CA PRO A 333 -56.21 19.41 -33.72
C PRO A 333 -56.52 20.72 -34.45
N GLN A 334 -55.50 21.33 -35.06
CA GLN A 334 -55.72 22.32 -36.12
C GLN A 334 -55.53 21.63 -37.47
N SER A 335 -56.65 21.49 -38.17
CA SER A 335 -56.72 21.27 -39.62
C SER A 335 -56.01 22.40 -40.36
N GLY A 336 -55.12 22.06 -41.29
CA GLY A 336 -54.44 23.01 -42.20
C GLY A 336 -55.38 23.66 -43.24
N PRO A 337 -54.87 24.36 -44.28
CA PRO A 337 -53.57 24.13 -44.94
C PRO A 337 -52.73 25.38 -45.31
N GLY A 338 -51.41 25.18 -45.29
CA GLY A 338 -50.45 25.58 -46.34
C GLY A 338 -50.16 27.06 -46.59
N THR A 339 -48.95 27.50 -46.23
CA THR A 339 -48.07 28.33 -47.10
C THR A 339 -46.67 28.52 -46.46
N GLY A 340 -45.62 28.51 -47.30
CA GLY A 340 -44.45 29.38 -47.15
C GLY A 340 -43.23 28.88 -46.35
N GLU A 341 -42.22 28.41 -47.09
CA GLU A 341 -40.77 28.68 -46.97
C GLU A 341 -40.08 28.90 -45.61
N GLY A 342 -38.92 28.24 -45.43
CA GLY A 342 -37.81 28.83 -44.67
C GLY A 342 -36.94 27.88 -43.84
N THR A 343 -35.92 27.29 -44.47
CA THR A 343 -34.70 26.63 -43.94
C THR A 343 -34.14 27.24 -42.64
N VAL A 344 -33.69 26.43 -41.64
CA VAL A 344 -32.46 26.69 -40.82
C VAL A 344 -31.94 25.39 -40.17
N ARG A 345 -30.61 25.32 -40.07
CA ARG A 345 -29.67 24.27 -39.66
C ARG A 345 -29.01 24.67 -38.31
N VAL A 346 -28.39 23.69 -37.61
CA VAL A 346 -27.39 23.85 -36.50
C VAL A 346 -28.02 24.25 -35.13
N GLY A 347 -27.80 23.65 -33.96
CA GLY A 347 -26.68 22.92 -33.34
C GLY A 347 -26.04 23.80 -32.26
N LEU A 348 -26.05 23.45 -30.96
CA LEU A 348 -24.98 23.79 -30.00
C LEU A 348 -25.21 23.25 -28.57
N ALA A 349 -24.10 22.83 -27.96
CA ALA A 349 -23.91 22.53 -26.54
C ALA A 349 -23.70 23.81 -25.69
N MET A 350 -23.90 23.73 -24.37
CA MET A 350 -23.37 24.72 -23.41
C MET A 350 -22.89 24.07 -22.09
N PRO A 351 -21.84 24.63 -21.43
CA PRO A 351 -21.13 24.04 -20.30
C PRO A 351 -21.51 24.65 -18.92
N LEU A 352 -21.16 23.96 -17.83
CA LEU A 352 -21.29 24.45 -16.44
C LEU A 352 -20.03 25.21 -15.99
N GLN A 353 -20.24 26.44 -15.49
CA GLN A 353 -19.23 27.31 -14.86
C GLN A 353 -18.98 26.95 -13.38
N THR A 354 -17.73 27.09 -12.99
CA THR A 354 -17.18 27.10 -11.62
C THR A 354 -17.29 28.50 -10.99
N SER A 355 -17.65 28.59 -9.70
CA SER A 355 -17.58 29.81 -8.86
C SER A 355 -16.14 30.18 -8.48
N PRO A 356 -15.82 31.49 -8.33
CA PRO A 356 -14.64 31.93 -7.59
C PRO A 356 -14.95 32.77 -6.34
N ALA A 357 -14.17 32.46 -5.30
CA ALA A 357 -13.43 33.30 -4.34
C ALA A 357 -13.99 34.63 -3.75
N SER A 358 -13.73 34.70 -2.44
CA SER A 358 -13.70 35.78 -1.45
C SER A 358 -13.34 37.19 -1.91
N SER A 359 -14.07 38.15 -1.34
CA SER A 359 -13.88 39.60 -1.42
C SER A 359 -12.80 40.09 -0.45
N ASP A 360 -11.74 40.72 -0.99
CA ASP A 360 -10.91 41.69 -0.25
C ASP A 360 -11.61 43.06 -0.28
N ALA A 361 -11.73 43.68 0.90
CA ALA A 361 -12.21 45.05 1.06
C ALA A 361 -11.01 45.95 1.41
N SER A 362 -10.73 46.91 0.52
CA SER A 362 -9.79 48.01 0.76
C SER A 362 -10.57 49.33 0.67
N GLU A 363 -10.67 50.04 1.80
CA GLU A 363 -11.12 51.43 1.88
C GLU A 363 -9.94 52.41 1.72
N PRO A 364 -10.17 53.63 1.20
CA PRO A 364 -9.16 54.67 1.11
C PRO A 364 -9.18 55.63 2.31
N THR A 365 -8.00 56.12 2.68
CA THR A 365 -7.76 57.24 3.62
C THR A 365 -8.14 58.58 2.97
N PRO A 366 -8.47 59.62 3.76
CA PRO A 366 -7.46 60.46 4.41
C PRO A 366 -7.58 60.60 5.94
#